data_AF-A0AA86PUJ8-F1
#
_entry.id   AF-A0AA86PUJ8-F1
#
_cell.length_a   1.000
_cell.length_b   1.000
_cell.length_c   1.000
_cell.angle_alpha   90.00
_cell.angle_beta   90.00
_cell.angle_gamma   90.00
#
_symmetry.space_group_name_H-M   'P 1'
#
loop_
_entity.id
_entity.type
_entity.pdbx_description
1 polymer ?
#
loop_
_entity_poly.entity_id
_entity_poly.type
_entity_poly.pdbx_seq_one_letter_code
_entity_poly.pdbx_strand_id
1 'polypeptide(L)'
;MPYITAQFMPRVRSDRPLPKPKNAVNFGFISQFVEIPRDTVFTVEYSVRAAQTAVYALCNIKRKIPKINRHDLRPSMLVKTVKKAYQGETGTLWQKQHKKCNFCKLAKLVVASAAVAGIGYLIKDKI
;
A
#
# COMPACT_ATOMS: atom_id res chain seq x y z
N MET A 1 20.76 -17.80 2.41
CA MET A 1 20.12 -17.41 3.68
C MET A 1 18.76 -18.10 3.79
N PRO A 2 18.59 -19.07 4.72
CA PRO A 2 17.36 -19.89 4.78
C PRO A 2 16.09 -19.11 5.18
N TYR A 3 16.20 -18.01 5.93
CA TYR A 3 15.04 -17.26 6.47
C TYR A 3 14.86 -15.86 5.87
N ILE A 4 15.42 -15.58 4.71
CA ILE A 4 15.37 -14.23 4.10
C ILE A 4 13.94 -13.74 3.85
N THR A 5 13.03 -14.63 3.44
CA THR A 5 11.64 -14.31 3.12
C THR A 5 10.65 -14.60 4.24
N ALA A 6 11.13 -15.03 5.42
CA ALA A 6 10.27 -15.41 6.54
C ALA A 6 9.33 -14.28 7.00
N GLN A 7 9.71 -13.02 6.76
CA GLN A 7 8.91 -11.84 7.09
C GLN A 7 7.62 -11.71 6.25
N PHE A 8 7.56 -12.35 5.08
CA PHE A 8 6.43 -12.31 4.15
C PHE A 8 5.56 -13.56 4.15
N MET A 9 5.84 -14.52 5.03
CA MET A 9 4.96 -15.67 5.20
C MET A 9 3.56 -15.21 5.63
N PRO A 10 2.48 -15.85 5.12
CA PRO A 10 1.11 -15.59 5.57
C PRO A 10 1.03 -15.69 7.09
N ARG A 11 0.28 -14.77 7.69
CA ARG A 11 0.19 -14.64 9.15
C ARG A 11 -1.19 -14.19 9.58
N VAL A 12 -1.55 -14.53 10.80
CA VAL A 12 -2.70 -13.96 11.52
C VAL A 12 -2.23 -12.86 12.48
N ARG A 13 -3.19 -12.08 12.98
CA ARG A 13 -2.90 -10.91 13.83
C ARG A 13 -2.23 -11.27 15.17
N SER A 14 -2.36 -12.52 15.63
CA SER A 14 -1.73 -13.02 16.86
C SER A 14 -0.29 -13.50 16.69
N ASP A 15 0.20 -13.69 15.46
CA ASP A 15 1.51 -14.33 15.24
C ASP A 15 2.68 -13.43 15.62
N ARG A 16 2.47 -12.11 15.68
CA ARG A 16 3.50 -11.14 16.06
C ARG A 16 3.13 -10.47 17.37
N PRO A 17 4.02 -10.44 18.37
CA PRO A 17 3.77 -9.74 19.62
C PRO A 17 3.79 -8.22 19.43
N LEU A 18 3.15 -7.50 20.33
CA LEU A 18 3.27 -6.04 20.40
C LEU A 18 4.68 -5.62 20.87
N PRO A 19 5.15 -4.40 20.51
CA PRO A 19 6.48 -3.93 20.95
C PRO A 19 6.65 -3.96 22.47
N LYS A 20 5.59 -3.63 23.20
CA LYS A 20 5.43 -3.89 24.63
C LYS A 20 4.21 -4.81 24.81
N PRO A 21 4.39 -6.08 25.17
CA PRO A 21 3.27 -6.96 25.52
C PRO A 21 2.44 -6.38 26.68
N LYS A 22 1.16 -6.76 26.74
CA LYS A 22 0.30 -6.38 27.88
C LYS A 22 0.94 -6.92 29.17
N ASN A 23 1.04 -6.08 30.19
CA ASN A 23 1.64 -6.38 31.50
C ASN A 23 3.17 -6.58 31.51
N ALA A 24 3.88 -6.36 30.40
CA ALA A 24 5.34 -6.38 30.42
C ALA A 24 5.88 -5.17 31.19
N VAL A 25 6.69 -5.42 32.22
CA VAL A 25 7.26 -4.39 33.10
C VAL A 25 8.64 -3.93 32.60
N ASN A 26 9.47 -4.86 32.14
CA ASN A 26 10.90 -4.64 31.90
C ASN A 26 11.42 -5.20 30.56
N PHE A 27 10.56 -5.75 29.70
CA PHE A 27 10.97 -6.29 28.41
C PHE A 27 10.05 -5.85 27.28
N GLY A 28 10.60 -5.81 26.06
CA GLY A 28 9.88 -5.47 24.84
C GLY A 28 10.49 -6.16 23.64
N PHE A 29 9.68 -6.40 22.62
CA PHE A 29 10.11 -6.97 21.36
C PHE A 29 10.39 -5.84 20.36
N ILE A 30 11.42 -6.01 19.53
CA ILE A 30 11.82 -5.03 18.51
C ILE A 30 12.05 -5.72 17.16
N SER A 31 12.30 -4.94 16.11
CA SER A 31 12.59 -5.42 14.74
C SER A 31 11.37 -5.97 13.99
N GLN A 32 11.62 -6.74 12.92
CA GLN A 32 10.68 -7.07 11.84
C GLN A 32 9.52 -8.00 12.24
N PHE A 33 9.64 -8.71 13.36
CA PHE A 33 8.64 -9.70 13.80
C PHE A 33 7.69 -9.16 14.87
N VAL A 34 7.67 -7.86 15.08
CA VAL A 34 6.78 -7.18 16.02
C VAL A 34 5.56 -6.66 15.29
N GLU A 35 4.43 -6.51 15.97
CA GLU A 35 3.21 -5.95 15.40
C GLU A 35 3.15 -4.43 15.55
N ILE A 36 3.22 -3.71 14.42
CA ILE A 36 3.00 -2.27 14.34
C ILE A 36 1.94 -2.01 13.26
N PRO A 37 0.84 -1.30 13.59
CA PRO A 37 -0.22 -1.08 12.63
C PRO A 37 0.26 -0.18 11.48
N ARG A 38 -0.06 -0.60 10.24
CA ARG A 38 0.14 0.16 8.99
C ARG A 38 1.59 0.38 8.53
N ASP A 39 2.58 -0.15 9.23
CA ASP A 39 3.98 -0.08 8.81
C ASP A 39 4.38 -1.34 8.01
N THR A 40 5.42 -1.23 7.19
CA THR A 40 5.88 -2.30 6.29
C THR A 40 7.18 -2.92 6.77
N VAL A 41 7.17 -4.25 6.95
CA VAL A 41 8.39 -5.03 7.25
C VAL A 41 9.34 -5.08 6.04
N PHE A 42 10.55 -5.60 6.25
CA PHE A 42 11.67 -5.56 5.30
C PHE A 42 12.24 -4.13 5.10
N THR A 43 12.01 -3.24 6.05
CA THR A 43 12.53 -1.87 6.01
C THR A 43 13.30 -1.55 7.29
N VAL A 44 14.34 -0.71 7.17
CA VAL A 44 15.07 -0.20 8.34
C VAL A 44 14.15 0.66 9.21
N GLU A 45 13.23 1.40 8.59
CA GLU A 45 12.26 2.26 9.28
C GLU A 45 11.41 1.47 10.29
N TYR A 46 10.92 0.29 9.89
CA TYR A 46 10.14 -0.58 10.78
C TYR A 46 10.92 -0.96 12.04
N SER A 47 12.20 -1.34 11.89
CA SER A 47 13.07 -1.69 13.02
C SER A 47 13.26 -0.52 13.98
N VAL A 48 13.53 0.67 13.44
CA VAL A 48 13.73 1.89 14.24
C VAL A 48 12.44 2.25 14.98
N ARG A 49 11.30 2.19 14.30
CA ARG A 49 9.99 2.49 14.89
C ARG A 49 9.61 1.49 15.98
N ALA A 50 9.88 0.20 15.78
CA ALA A 50 9.65 -0.83 16.79
C ALA A 50 10.49 -0.57 18.05
N ALA A 51 11.78 -0.31 17.87
CA ALA A 51 12.69 0.02 18.96
C ALA A 51 12.24 1.29 19.71
N GLN A 52 11.92 2.36 18.98
CA GLN A 52 11.42 3.61 19.57
C GLN A 52 10.14 3.38 20.37
N THR A 53 9.21 2.60 19.83
CA THR A 53 7.93 2.30 20.50
C THR A 53 8.14 1.51 21.80
N ALA A 54 9.00 0.49 21.77
CA ALA A 54 9.31 -0.31 22.96
C ALA A 54 10.00 0.54 24.04
N VAL A 55 11.04 1.30 23.68
CA VAL A 55 11.77 2.17 24.62
C VAL A 55 10.87 3.24 25.22
N TYR A 56 10.04 3.90 24.40
CA TYR A 56 9.16 4.95 24.91
C TYR A 56 8.11 4.40 25.88
N ALA A 57 7.61 3.19 25.62
CA ALA A 57 6.62 2.52 26.45
C ALA A 57 7.19 1.90 27.74
N LEU A 58 8.48 1.55 27.77
CA LEU A 58 9.17 1.01 28.95
C LEU A 58 9.75 2.12 29.83
N CYS A 59 10.38 3.14 29.23
CA CYS A 59 11.01 4.25 29.95
C CYS A 59 10.05 5.42 30.24
N ASN A 60 8.75 5.27 29.96
CA ASN A 60 7.72 6.30 30.17
C ASN A 60 8.07 7.67 29.53
N ILE A 61 8.65 7.65 28.34
CA ILE A 61 9.07 8.87 27.63
C ILE A 61 7.84 9.55 27.02
N LYS A 62 7.53 10.77 27.47
CA LYS A 62 6.39 11.59 27.00
C LYS A 62 6.66 12.29 25.66
N ARG A 63 7.17 11.57 24.65
CA ARG A 63 7.41 12.09 23.30
C ARG A 63 6.55 11.36 22.27
N LYS A 64 6.01 12.11 21.30
CA LYS A 64 5.20 11.53 20.22
C LYS A 64 6.10 10.82 19.20
N ILE A 65 5.72 9.60 18.85
CA ILE A 65 6.34 8.85 17.75
C ILE A 65 5.78 9.43 16.44
N PRO A 66 6.64 9.70 15.43
CA PRO A 66 6.18 10.21 14.14
C PRO A 66 5.16 9.26 13.51
N LYS A 67 4.10 9.77 12.91
CA LYS A 67 3.06 8.94 12.29
C LYS A 67 3.52 8.40 10.94
N ILE A 68 2.96 7.27 10.53
CA ILE A 68 3.13 6.74 9.17
C ILE A 68 2.31 7.59 8.21
N ASN A 69 2.94 8.06 7.13
CA ASN A 69 2.28 8.93 6.15
C ASN A 69 1.28 8.13 5.31
N ARG A 70 0.01 8.56 5.33
CA ARG A 70 -1.09 7.94 4.57
C ARG A 70 -1.22 8.52 3.17
N HIS A 71 -0.31 8.12 2.29
CA HIS A 71 -0.38 8.50 0.88
C HIS A 71 -1.49 7.77 0.11
N ASP A 72 -1.93 6.62 0.63
CA ASP A 72 -3.03 5.78 0.13
C ASP A 72 -4.36 6.53 0.03
N LEU A 73 -4.65 7.44 0.96
CA LEU A 73 -5.92 8.18 0.99
C LEU A 73 -5.92 9.48 0.18
N ARG A 74 -4.77 9.91 -0.36
CA ARG A 74 -4.68 11.20 -1.04
C ARG A 74 -5.33 11.10 -2.43
N PRO A 75 -6.36 11.91 -2.76
CA PRO A 75 -7.07 11.81 -4.04
C PRO A 75 -6.15 11.94 -5.27
N SER A 76 -5.18 12.86 -5.19
CA SER A 76 -4.20 13.04 -6.27
C SER A 76 -3.27 11.85 -6.47
N MET A 77 -3.00 11.07 -5.41
CA MET A 77 -2.24 9.82 -5.53
C MET A 77 -3.12 8.71 -6.09
N LEU A 78 -4.37 8.58 -5.62
CA LEU A 78 -5.32 7.58 -6.15
C LEU A 78 -5.51 7.72 -7.67
N VAL A 79 -5.75 8.93 -8.17
CA VAL A 79 -5.88 9.18 -9.62
C VAL A 79 -4.60 8.81 -10.37
N LYS A 80 -3.42 9.14 -9.83
CA LYS A 80 -2.13 8.77 -10.44
C LYS A 80 -1.92 7.26 -10.43
N THR A 81 -2.28 6.57 -9.36
CA THR A 81 -2.17 5.11 -9.21
C THR A 81 -3.06 4.40 -10.21
N VAL A 82 -4.33 4.81 -10.33
CA VAL A 82 -5.26 4.26 -11.33
C VAL A 82 -4.71 4.49 -12.74
N LYS A 83 -4.32 5.72 -13.06
CA LYS A 83 -3.72 6.03 -14.37
C LYS A 83 -2.49 5.15 -14.66
N LYS A 84 -1.65 4.89 -13.66
CA LYS A 84 -0.44 4.07 -13.80
C LYS A 84 -0.74 2.57 -13.89
N ALA A 85 -1.70 2.06 -13.11
CA ALA A 85 -2.12 0.66 -13.16
C ALA A 85 -2.65 0.28 -14.56
N TYR A 86 -3.49 1.13 -15.15
CA TYR A 86 -4.06 0.90 -16.48
C TYR A 86 -3.17 1.37 -17.64
N GLN A 87 -2.05 2.05 -17.36
CA GLN A 87 -1.02 2.34 -18.37
C GLN A 87 -0.30 1.08 -18.86
N GLY A 88 -0.33 -0.02 -18.09
CA GLY A 88 0.32 -1.28 -18.44
C GLY A 88 -0.43 -2.12 -19.50
N GLU A 89 -1.75 -2.00 -19.59
CA GLU A 89 -2.56 -2.74 -20.57
C GLU A 89 -2.65 -2.01 -21.92
N THR A 90 -2.56 -0.69 -21.91
CA THR A 90 -2.47 0.11 -23.14
C THR A 90 -1.01 0.22 -23.57
N GLY A 91 -0.49 -0.87 -24.11
CA GLY A 91 0.86 -1.01 -24.64
C GLY A 91 1.29 0.21 -25.47
N THR A 92 2.06 1.10 -24.86
CA THR A 92 2.79 2.16 -25.57
C THR A 92 4.03 1.61 -26.29
N LEU A 93 4.46 0.39 -25.94
CA LEU A 93 5.43 -0.40 -26.69
C LEU A 93 4.77 -1.11 -27.90
N TRP A 94 3.58 -1.68 -27.74
CA TRP A 94 2.81 -2.29 -28.84
C TRP A 94 2.23 -1.27 -29.84
N GLN A 95 1.77 -0.10 -29.35
CA GLN A 95 1.27 0.98 -30.21
C GLN A 95 2.36 1.68 -31.03
N LYS A 96 3.62 1.65 -30.59
CA LYS A 96 4.74 2.16 -31.40
C LYS A 96 5.05 1.25 -32.59
N GLN A 97 4.75 -0.04 -32.50
CA GLN A 97 5.08 -1.03 -33.54
C GLN A 97 3.96 -1.21 -34.59
N HIS A 98 2.71 -0.82 -34.30
CA HIS A 98 1.57 -0.96 -35.22
C HIS A 98 0.81 0.35 -35.50
N LYS A 99 1.54 1.41 -35.90
CA LYS A 99 0.97 2.74 -36.23
C LYS A 99 0.06 2.78 -37.48
N LYS A 100 -0.16 1.66 -38.19
CA LYS A 100 -0.88 1.61 -39.48
C LYS A 100 -2.08 0.66 -39.55
N CYS A 101 -2.57 0.09 -38.44
CA CYS A 101 -3.74 -0.80 -38.49
C CYS A 101 -5.04 -0.07 -38.11
N ASN A 102 -6.03 -0.08 -39.01
CA ASN A 102 -7.36 0.52 -38.80
C ASN A 102 -8.14 -0.11 -37.63
N PHE A 103 -7.80 -1.34 -37.24
CA PHE A 103 -8.38 -2.06 -36.09
C PHE A 103 -8.13 -1.32 -34.76
N CYS A 104 -6.95 -0.73 -34.58
CA CYS A 104 -6.59 0.02 -33.36
C CYS A 104 -7.34 1.36 -33.22
N LYS A 105 -7.84 1.93 -34.33
CA LYS A 105 -8.69 3.14 -34.29
C LYS A 105 -10.10 2.81 -33.81
N LEU A 106 -10.66 1.68 -34.26
CA LEU A 106 -12.00 1.25 -33.89
C LEU A 106 -12.08 0.88 -32.39
N ALA A 107 -11.09 0.16 -31.88
CA ALA A 107 -11.02 -0.21 -30.45
C ALA A 107 -10.97 1.02 -29.51
N LYS A 108 -10.30 2.10 -29.91
CA LYS A 108 -10.28 3.36 -29.13
C LYS A 108 -11.65 4.04 -29.06
N LEU A 109 -12.46 3.92 -30.12
CA LEU A 109 -13.81 4.49 -30.16
C LEU A 109 -14.77 3.74 -29.22
N VAL A 110 -14.64 2.41 -29.15
CA VAL A 110 -15.49 1.54 -28.31
C VAL A 110 -15.18 1.70 -26.82
N VAL A 111 -13.90 1.87 -26.45
CA VAL A 111 -13.53 2.11 -25.04
C VAL A 111 -13.96 3.52 -24.58
N ALA A 112 -13.90 4.50 -25.48
CA ALA A 112 -14.37 5.85 -25.18
C ALA A 112 -15.90 5.90 -24.95
N SER A 113 -16.70 5.17 -25.73
CA SER A 113 -18.15 5.13 -25.55
C SER A 113 -18.58 4.42 -24.26
N ALA A 114 -17.88 3.36 -23.85
CA ALA A 114 -18.15 2.67 -22.59
C ALA A 114 -17.88 3.54 -21.35
N ALA A 115 -16.85 4.41 -21.41
CA ALA A 115 -16.55 5.35 -20.33
C ALA A 115 -17.62 6.44 -20.17
N VAL A 116 -18.20 6.94 -21.27
CA VAL A 116 -19.29 7.92 -21.24
C VAL A 116 -20.58 7.28 -20.71
N ALA A 117 -20.87 6.03 -21.09
CA ALA A 117 -22.02 5.29 -20.57
C ALA A 117 -21.91 5.01 -19.06
N GLY A 118 -20.70 4.68 -18.56
CA GLY A 118 -20.45 4.43 -17.14
C GLY A 118 -20.63 5.68 -16.26
N ILE A 119 -20.28 6.87 -16.76
CA ILE A 119 -20.51 8.14 -16.04
C ILE A 119 -22.01 8.46 -15.98
N GLY A 120 -22.78 8.13 -17.02
CA GLY A 120 -24.24 8.30 -17.03
C GLY A 120 -24.96 7.40 -16.01
N TYR A 121 -24.45 6.19 -15.76
CA TYR A 121 -25.04 5.28 -14.76
C TYR A 121 -24.84 5.78 -13.33
N LEU A 122 -23.66 6.33 -13.02
CA LEU A 122 -23.34 6.91 -11.69
C LEU A 122 -24.12 8.18 -11.33
N ILE A 123 -24.69 8.88 -12.32
CA ILE A 123 -25.51 10.08 -12.10
C ILE A 123 -26.98 9.73 -11.87
N LYS A 124 -27.48 8.61 -12.44
CA LYS A 124 -28.88 8.17 -12.25
C LYS A 124 -29.15 7.59 -10.85
N ASP A 125 -28.17 6.99 -10.19
CA ASP A 125 -28.33 6.44 -8.82
C ASP A 125 -28.33 7.51 -7.71
N LYS A 126 -28.31 8.81 -8.05
CA LYS A 126 -28.31 9.93 -7.10
C LYS A 126 -29.46 10.94 -7.27
N ILE A 127 -30.47 10.63 -8.09
CA ILE A 127 -31.73 11.38 -8.17
C ILE A 127 -32.86 10.49 -7.65
#